data_AF-A0A4P6DAB6-F1
#
_entry.id   AF-A0A4P6DAB6-F1
#
_cell.length_a   1.000
_cell.length_b   1.000
_cell.length_c   1.000
_cell.angle_alpha   90.00
_cell.angle_beta   90.00
_cell.angle_gamma   90.00
#
_symmetry.space_group_name_H-M   'P 1'
#
loop_
_entity.id
_entity.type
_entity.pdbx_description
1 polymer ?
#
loop_
_entity_poly.entity_id
_entity_poly.type
_entity_poly.pdbx_seq_one_letter_code
_entity_poly.pdbx_strand_id
1 'polypeptide(L)'
;MNLILLLLLVIIEVVFADNNCEPGKPVLLNEGCTSCNCTEQGTIGECVPIACDSKRIAIVKRLLSIKRCAPGVTLDAGDGCNKCICSEKGVVADCTRMACPGVVQSEV
;
A
#
# COMPACT_ATOMS: atom_id res chain seq x y z
N MET A 1 -47.49 -23.66 -3.09
CA MET A 1 -46.25 -22.92 -2.82
C MET A 1 -45.77 -22.33 -4.14
N ASN A 2 -45.85 -21.01 -4.29
CA ASN A 2 -45.68 -20.33 -5.59
C ASN A 2 -44.18 -20.16 -5.87
N LEU A 3 -43.72 -20.48 -7.08
CA LEU A 3 -42.30 -20.38 -7.46
C LEU A 3 -41.79 -18.93 -7.37
N ILE A 4 -42.67 -17.97 -7.65
CA ILE A 4 -42.39 -16.53 -7.46
C ILE A 4 -42.17 -16.21 -5.97
N LEU A 5 -42.92 -16.84 -5.07
CA LEU A 5 -42.77 -16.65 -3.62
C LEU A 5 -41.45 -17.24 -3.11
N LEU A 6 -41.04 -18.40 -3.63
CA LEU A 6 -39.74 -19.01 -3.31
C LEU A 6 -38.58 -18.15 -3.83
N LEU A 7 -38.67 -17.62 -5.05
CA LEU A 7 -37.65 -16.72 -5.61
C LEU A 7 -37.53 -15.42 -4.82
N LEU A 8 -38.65 -14.81 -4.39
CA LEU A 8 -38.63 -13.62 -3.55
C LEU A 8 -37.99 -13.88 -2.18
N LEU A 9 -38.27 -15.02 -1.53
CA LEU A 9 -37.65 -15.39 -0.26
C LEU A 9 -36.15 -15.62 -0.39
N VAL A 10 -35.70 -16.27 -1.47
CA VAL A 10 -34.26 -16.48 -1.73
C VAL A 10 -33.55 -15.16 -2.04
N ILE A 11 -34.19 -14.24 -2.79
CA ILE A 11 -33.61 -12.91 -3.07
C ILE A 11 -33.46 -12.11 -1.76
N ILE A 12 -34.43 -12.21 -0.84
CA ILE A 12 -34.34 -11.52 0.46
C ILE A 12 -33.12 -12.01 1.27
N GLU A 13 -32.81 -13.30 1.29
CA GLU A 13 -31.64 -13.81 2.02
C GLU A 13 -30.30 -13.45 1.36
N VAL A 14 -30.25 -13.30 0.04
CA VAL A 14 -29.00 -13.04 -0.70
C VAL A 14 -28.65 -11.53 -0.75
N VAL A 15 -29.59 -10.63 -0.47
CA VAL A 15 -29.39 -9.17 -0.51
C VAL A 15 -28.68 -8.62 0.74
N PHE A 16 -28.62 -9.36 1.85
CA PHE A 16 -27.86 -8.94 3.03
C PHE A 16 -26.39 -9.32 2.90
N ALA A 17 -25.62 -8.48 2.21
CA ALA A 17 -24.17 -8.50 2.28
C ALA A 17 -23.69 -8.00 3.66
N ASP A 18 -23.81 -8.87 4.67
CA ASP A 18 -23.18 -8.91 5.99
C ASP A 18 -22.57 -7.59 6.53
N ASN A 19 -23.38 -6.55 6.64
CA ASN A 19 -23.08 -5.33 7.39
C ASN A 19 -23.42 -5.49 8.89
N ASN A 20 -23.50 -6.74 9.34
CA ASN A 20 -23.70 -7.09 10.73
C ASN A 20 -22.36 -7.18 11.46
N CYS A 21 -22.33 -6.69 12.70
CA CYS A 21 -21.18 -6.75 13.58
C CYS A 21 -21.63 -7.10 15.00
N GLU A 22 -20.69 -7.52 15.84
CA GLU A 22 -20.98 -7.84 17.24
C GLU A 22 -20.92 -6.55 18.10
N PRO A 23 -22.02 -6.17 18.78
CA PRO A 23 -22.04 -5.00 19.65
C PRO A 23 -20.90 -5.03 20.68
N GLY A 24 -20.28 -3.88 20.91
CA GLY A 24 -19.15 -3.73 21.83
C GLY A 24 -17.78 -4.15 21.28
N LYS A 25 -17.71 -4.75 20.08
CA LYS A 25 -16.43 -5.00 19.38
C LYS A 25 -16.17 -3.93 18.30
N PRO A 26 -14.93 -3.42 18.17
CA PRO A 26 -14.58 -2.53 17.09
C PRO A 26 -14.53 -3.28 15.76
N VAL A 27 -15.02 -2.65 14.70
CA VAL A 27 -14.94 -3.16 13.33
C VAL A 27 -13.78 -2.47 12.63
N LEU A 28 -12.85 -3.27 12.09
CA LEU A 28 -11.72 -2.77 11.33
C LEU A 28 -12.02 -2.79 9.83
N LEU A 29 -12.01 -1.61 9.22
CA LEU A 29 -12.22 -1.41 7.79
C LEU A 29 -10.96 -0.83 7.14
N ASN A 30 -10.93 -0.83 5.80
CA ASN A 30 -9.85 -0.27 5.01
C ASN A 30 -8.48 -0.83 5.44
N GLU A 31 -8.35 -2.17 5.43
CA GLU A 31 -7.13 -2.89 5.87
C GLU A 31 -6.68 -2.57 7.31
N GLY A 32 -7.63 -2.24 8.19
CA GLY A 32 -7.34 -1.89 9.59
C GLY A 32 -6.86 -0.46 9.77
N CYS A 33 -7.15 0.43 8.82
CA CYS A 33 -6.90 1.86 8.90
C CYS A 33 -8.02 2.66 9.54
N THR A 34 -9.18 2.04 9.71
CA THR A 34 -10.36 2.72 10.23
C THR A 34 -11.02 1.81 11.23
N SER A 35 -11.24 2.33 12.43
CA SER A 35 -11.97 1.63 13.48
C SER A 35 -13.37 2.24 13.56
N CYS A 36 -14.39 1.41 13.40
CA CYS A 36 -15.78 1.78 13.56
C CYS A 36 -16.36 1.16 14.82
N ASN A 37 -17.30 1.84 15.48
CA ASN A 37 -18.10 1.17 16.51
C ASN A 37 -19.15 0.27 15.86
N CYS A 38 -19.53 -0.78 16.59
CA CYS A 38 -20.73 -1.54 16.27
C CYS A 38 -21.88 -1.03 17.15
N THR A 39 -23.01 -0.68 16.54
CA THR A 39 -24.20 -0.23 17.26
C THR A 39 -24.87 -1.40 18.00
N GLU A 40 -25.74 -1.10 18.96
CA GLU A 40 -26.57 -2.11 19.64
C GLU A 40 -27.51 -2.86 18.67
N GLN A 41 -27.82 -2.27 17.50
CA GLN A 41 -28.58 -2.96 16.45
C GLN A 41 -27.73 -3.92 15.61
N GLY A 42 -26.44 -4.08 15.96
CA GLY A 42 -25.51 -4.93 15.23
C GLY A 42 -25.09 -4.35 13.88
N THR A 43 -25.19 -3.04 13.69
CA THR A 43 -24.79 -2.37 12.43
C THR A 43 -23.53 -1.54 12.62
N ILE A 44 -22.74 -1.39 11.56
CA ILE A 44 -21.55 -0.52 11.58
C ILE A 44 -22.00 0.94 11.78
N GLY A 45 -21.46 1.58 12.81
CA GLY A 45 -21.77 2.97 13.17
C GLY A 45 -20.69 3.95 12.73
N GLU A 46 -20.36 4.89 13.62
CA GLU A 46 -19.36 5.92 13.38
C GLU A 46 -17.95 5.33 13.29
N CYS A 47 -17.20 5.83 12.30
CA CYS A 47 -15.86 5.38 11.98
C CYS A 47 -14.85 6.50 12.20
N VAL A 48 -13.73 6.16 12.85
CA VAL A 48 -12.59 7.05 12.99
C VAL A 48 -11.37 6.46 12.30
N PRO A 49 -10.58 7.27 11.56
CA PRO A 49 -9.30 6.82 11.07
C PRO A 49 -8.42 6.51 12.28
N ILE A 50 -7.83 5.31 12.29
CA ILE A 50 -6.77 4.97 13.22
C ILE A 50 -5.44 5.09 12.51
N ALA A 51 -4.34 5.16 13.26
CA ALA A 51 -3.02 5.20 12.66
C ALA A 51 -2.78 3.87 11.93
N CYS A 52 -3.07 3.82 10.62
CA CYS A 52 -2.45 2.84 9.74
C CYS A 52 -0.97 3.01 9.97
N ASP A 53 -0.31 1.99 10.51
CA ASP A 53 1.09 2.04 10.88
C ASP A 53 1.89 2.77 9.79
N SER A 54 2.26 4.03 10.03
CA SER A 54 3.06 4.84 9.10
C SER A 54 4.35 4.10 8.73
N LYS A 55 4.73 3.12 9.55
CA LYS A 55 5.76 2.10 9.31
C LYS A 55 5.53 1.27 8.04
N ARG A 56 4.33 0.75 7.76
CA ARG A 56 4.08 -0.04 6.55
C ARG A 56 4.22 0.81 5.29
N ILE A 57 3.64 2.02 5.29
CA ILE A 57 3.78 2.98 4.20
C ILE A 57 5.26 3.39 4.02
N ALA A 58 5.99 3.62 5.11
CA ALA A 58 7.42 3.91 5.05
C ALA A 58 8.25 2.75 4.50
N ILE A 59 7.92 1.51 4.84
CA ILE A 59 8.57 0.30 4.30
C ILE A 59 8.28 0.18 2.80
N VAL A 60 7.02 0.28 2.38
CA VAL A 60 6.62 0.20 0.97
C VAL A 60 7.31 1.31 0.17
N LYS A 61 7.30 2.55 0.66
CA LYS A 61 8.01 3.67 0.04
C LYS A 61 9.52 3.39 -0.07
N ARG A 62 10.15 2.85 0.98
CA ARG A 62 11.57 2.48 0.96
C ARG A 62 11.85 1.37 -0.05
N LEU A 63 11.00 0.35 -0.13
CA LEU A 63 11.12 -0.77 -1.08
C LEU A 63 10.97 -0.30 -2.53
N LEU A 64 10.02 0.60 -2.80
CA LEU A 64 9.82 1.19 -4.13
C LEU A 64 10.99 2.09 -4.55
N SER A 65 11.68 2.72 -3.61
CA SER A 65 12.90 3.52 -3.88
C SER A 65 14.17 2.69 -4.08
N ILE A 66 14.14 1.35 -3.93
CA ILE A 66 15.31 0.50 -4.16
C ILE A 66 15.60 0.42 -5.66
N LYS A 67 16.71 1.03 -6.10
CA LYS A 67 17.23 0.83 -7.46
C LYS A 67 17.86 -0.55 -7.60
N ARG A 68 17.24 -1.41 -8.42
CA ARG A 68 17.74 -2.75 -8.77
C ARG A 68 18.75 -2.68 -9.91
N CYS A 69 19.69 -3.60 -9.91
CA CYS A 69 20.73 -3.70 -10.92
C CYS A 69 21.30 -5.13 -10.98
N ALA A 70 22.05 -5.45 -12.04
CA ALA A 70 22.74 -6.73 -12.15
C ALA A 70 23.95 -6.76 -11.20
N PRO A 71 24.15 -7.83 -10.41
CA PRO A 71 25.32 -7.99 -9.54
C PRO A 71 26.66 -7.67 -10.21
N GLY A 72 27.54 -6.96 -9.48
CA GLY A 72 28.90 -6.65 -9.93
C GLY A 72 29.03 -5.55 -10.98
N VAL A 73 27.94 -5.04 -11.55
CA VAL A 73 28.01 -4.00 -12.58
C VAL A 73 28.28 -2.61 -11.98
N THR A 74 28.98 -1.79 -12.75
CA THR A 74 29.12 -0.35 -12.47
C THR A 74 28.12 0.44 -13.31
N LEU A 75 27.45 1.41 -12.70
CA LEU A 75 26.36 2.20 -13.27
C LEU A 75 26.69 3.69 -13.17
N ASP A 76 26.17 4.47 -14.11
CA ASP A 76 26.12 5.93 -13.98
C ASP A 76 25.15 6.35 -12.87
N ALA A 77 25.58 7.30 -12.03
CA ALA A 77 24.73 7.86 -10.99
C ALA A 77 23.66 8.82 -11.55
N GLY A 78 23.80 9.23 -12.82
CA GLY A 78 22.89 10.15 -13.52
C GLY A 78 23.19 11.63 -13.28
N ASP A 79 24.21 11.95 -12.50
CA ASP A 79 24.72 13.31 -12.26
C ASP A 79 25.87 13.69 -13.22
N GLY A 80 26.16 12.83 -14.19
CA GLY A 80 27.16 13.05 -15.24
C GLY A 80 28.61 12.83 -14.82
N CYS A 81 28.89 12.47 -13.56
CA CYS A 81 30.27 12.21 -13.14
C CYS A 81 30.43 11.06 -12.15
N ASN A 82 29.47 10.83 -11.26
CA ASN A 82 29.59 9.76 -10.28
C ASN A 82 29.20 8.42 -10.86
N LYS A 83 29.85 7.37 -10.35
CA LYS A 83 29.56 5.98 -10.67
C LYS A 83 29.15 5.23 -9.42
N CYS A 84 28.24 4.26 -9.58
CA CYS A 84 27.77 3.40 -8.51
C CYS A 84 28.05 1.93 -8.82
N ILE A 85 28.30 1.12 -7.80
CA ILE A 85 28.51 -0.33 -7.92
C ILE A 85 27.26 -1.07 -7.44
N CYS A 86 26.84 -2.08 -8.21
CA CYS A 86 25.78 -2.98 -7.82
C CYS A 86 26.32 -4.09 -6.91
N SER A 87 25.70 -4.27 -5.75
CA SER A 87 26.02 -5.38 -4.86
C SER A 87 25.60 -6.72 -5.44
N GLU A 88 26.15 -7.81 -4.89
CA GLU A 88 25.72 -9.18 -5.15
C GLU A 88 24.23 -9.45 -4.90
N LYS A 89 23.58 -8.58 -4.11
CA LYS A 89 22.13 -8.64 -3.84
C LYS A 89 21.27 -7.98 -4.93
N GLY A 90 21.90 -7.49 -6.01
CA GLY A 90 21.23 -6.85 -7.13
C GLY A 90 20.63 -5.49 -6.78
N VAL A 91 21.27 -4.77 -5.85
CA VAL A 91 20.89 -3.41 -5.44
C VAL A 91 22.12 -2.51 -5.46
N VAL A 92 21.92 -1.24 -5.84
CA VAL A 92 22.99 -0.23 -5.82
C VAL A 92 23.54 -0.12 -4.40
N ALA A 93 24.84 -0.34 -4.22
CA ALA A 93 25.47 -0.47 -2.91
C ALA A 93 26.23 0.81 -2.52
N ASP A 94 27.13 1.27 -3.37
CA ASP A 94 27.96 2.43 -3.10
C ASP A 94 28.20 3.24 -4.36
N CYS A 95 28.39 4.54 -4.21
CA CYS A 95 28.65 5.47 -5.29
C CYS A 95 29.84 6.38 -4.95
N THR A 96 30.62 6.73 -5.96
CA THR A 96 31.61 7.80 -5.83
C THR A 96 30.91 9.11 -5.44
N ARG A 97 31.63 10.01 -4.76
CA ARG A 97 31.12 11.31 -4.30
C ARG A 97 32.02 12.45 -4.78
N MET A 98 32.18 12.51 -6.08
CA MET A 98 32.89 13.59 -6.77
C MET A 98 31.99 14.81 -6.84
N ALA A 99 32.57 16.00 -6.69
CA ALA A 99 31.89 17.25 -6.99
C ALA A 99 31.72 17.35 -8.50
N CYS A 100 30.54 17.00 -9.01
CA CYS A 100 30.28 17.07 -10.46
C CYS A 100 30.19 18.53 -10.90
N PRO A 101 30.90 18.92 -11.99
CA PRO A 101 30.64 20.20 -12.63
C PRO A 101 29.16 20.24 -13.06
N GLY A 102 28.46 21.32 -12.73
CA GLY A 102 27.03 21.46 -12.97
C GLY A 102 26.69 21.02 -14.38
N VAL A 103 25.83 20.01 -14.50
CA VAL A 103 25.43 19.42 -15.77
C VAL A 103 24.87 20.55 -16.63
N VAL A 104 25.64 21.04 -17.60
CA VAL A 104 25.13 21.94 -18.62
C VAL A 104 24.25 21.04 -19.50
N GLN A 105 22.98 20.90 -19.13
CA GLN A 105 21.99 20.33 -20.04
C GLN A 105 21.92 21.29 -21.23
N SER A 106 22.59 20.91 -22.32
CA SER A 106 22.38 21.55 -23.60
C SER A 106 21.06 21.00 -24.11
N GLU A 107 19.98 21.72 -23.79
CA GLU A 107 18.72 21.60 -24.51
C GLU A 107 18.98 22.02 -25.97
N VAL A 108 18.70 21.11 -26.90
CA VAL A 108 18.50 21.41 -28.33
C VAL A 108 17.01 21.26 -28.61
#